data_AF-H8G6I9-F1
#
_entry.id   AF-H8G6I9-F1
#
_cell.length_a   1.000
_cell.length_b   1.000
_cell.length_c   1.000
_cell.angle_alpha   90.00
_cell.angle_beta   90.00
_cell.angle_gamma   90.00
#
_symmetry.space_group_name_H-M   'P 1'
#
loop_
_entity.id
_entity.type
_entity.pdbx_description
1 polymer ?
#
loop_
_entity_poly.entity_id
_entity_poly.type
_entity_poly.pdbx_seq_one_letter_code
_entity_poly.pdbx_strand_id
1 'polypeptide(L)'
;MEAWRILATALLGVSGLIGTLLVMARAREKTGRGTTVAVTGLVGLTALAVAAVLTLTTLPGPVTWALAGATALIVSVLALAS
;
A
#
# COMPACT_ATOMS: atom_id res chain seq x y z
N MET A 1 0.09 23.05 -4.10
CA MET A 1 0.14 21.58 -4.29
C MET A 1 -0.52 21.29 -5.62
N GLU A 2 0.20 20.79 -6.63
CA GLU A 2 -0.47 20.37 -7.87
C GLU A 2 -1.52 19.28 -7.59
N ALA A 3 -2.71 19.45 -8.18
CA ALA A 3 -3.83 18.52 -8.04
C ALA A 3 -3.47 17.07 -8.43
N TRP A 4 -2.56 16.87 -9.39
CA TRP A 4 -2.14 15.54 -9.83
C TRP A 4 -1.38 14.75 -8.74
N ARG A 5 -0.65 15.43 -7.83
CA ARG A 5 0.07 14.77 -6.72
C ARG A 5 -0.90 14.22 -5.67
N ILE A 6 -1.97 14.98 -5.40
CA ILE A 6 -3.02 14.58 -4.46
C ILE A 6 -3.73 13.34 -5.00
N LEU A 7 -4.07 13.33 -6.29
CA LEU A 7 -4.71 12.20 -6.93
C LEU A 7 -3.82 10.95 -6.91
N ALA A 8 -2.53 11.08 -7.27
CA ALA A 8 -1.58 9.97 -7.23
C ALA A 8 -1.42 9.39 -5.82
N THR A 9 -1.36 10.25 -4.80
CA THR A 9 -1.28 9.82 -3.40
C THR A 9 -2.55 9.12 -2.94
N ALA A 10 -3.72 9.60 -3.35
CA ALA A 10 -4.99 8.96 -3.04
C ALA A 10 -5.09 7.56 -3.66
N LEU A 11 -4.73 7.40 -4.94
CA LEU A 11 -4.68 6.11 -5.63
C LEU A 11 -3.72 5.12 -4.95
N LEU A 12 -2.53 5.59 -4.59
CA LEU A 12 -1.52 4.79 -3.90
C LEU A 12 -1.99 4.40 -2.49
N GLY A 13 -2.59 5.35 -1.77
CA GLY A 13 -3.16 5.12 -0.44
C GLY A 13 -4.27 4.08 -0.47
N VAL A 14 -5.25 4.20 -1.37
CA VAL A 14 -6.38 3.26 -1.48
C VAL A 14 -5.89 1.86 -1.85
N SER A 15 -5.06 1.74 -2.90
CA SER A 15 -4.55 0.45 -3.34
C SER A 15 -3.71 -0.23 -2.26
N GLY A 16 -2.73 0.48 -1.68
CA GLY A 16 -1.87 -0.12 -0.67
C GLY A 16 -2.57 -0.38 0.67
N LEU A 17 -3.63 0.37 1.01
CA LEU A 17 -4.49 0.04 2.15
C LEU A 17 -5.17 -1.32 1.95
N ILE A 18 -5.78 -1.54 0.78
CA ILE A 18 -6.42 -2.82 0.42
C ILE A 18 -5.39 -3.95 0.45
N GLY A 19 -4.19 -3.74 -0.11
CA GLY A 19 -3.10 -4.72 -0.05
C GLY A 19 -2.70 -5.09 1.37
N THR A 20 -2.59 -4.10 2.26
CA THR A 20 -2.24 -4.33 3.67
C THR A 20 -3.30 -5.17 4.37
N LEU A 21 -4.59 -4.92 4.10
CA LEU A 21 -5.69 -5.71 4.65
C LEU A 21 -5.68 -7.16 4.14
N LEU A 22 -5.41 -7.37 2.85
CA LEU A 22 -5.25 -8.71 2.28
C LEU A 22 -4.09 -9.48 2.92
N VAL A 23 -2.94 -8.83 3.11
CA VAL A 23 -1.77 -9.43 3.76
C VAL A 23 -2.08 -9.76 5.23
N MET A 24 -2.78 -8.89 5.96
CA MET A 24 -3.23 -9.17 7.33
C MET A 24 -4.17 -10.38 7.38
N ALA A 25 -5.14 -10.47 6.45
CA ALA A 25 -6.05 -11.61 6.35
C ALA A 25 -5.29 -12.92 6.09
N ARG A 26 -4.37 -12.93 5.11
CA ARG A 26 -3.52 -14.10 4.80
C ARG A 26 -2.60 -14.49 5.97
N ALA A 27 -2.03 -13.52 6.68
CA ALA A 27 -1.20 -13.78 7.86
C ALA A 27 -2.02 -14.41 9.00
N ARG A 28 -3.28 -13.99 9.16
CA ARG A 28 -4.23 -14.56 10.13
C ARG A 28 -4.54 -16.01 9.78
N GLU A 29 -4.85 -16.29 8.51
CA GLU A 29 -5.14 -17.64 8.02
C GLU A 29 -3.97 -18.60 8.24
N LYS A 30 -2.74 -18.18 7.92
CA LYS A 30 -1.55 -19.05 8.03
C LYS A 30 -1.08 -19.29 9.46
N THR A 31 -1.16 -18.27 10.31
CA THR A 31 -0.47 -18.30 11.62
C THR A 31 -1.44 -18.50 12.79
N GLY A 32 -2.72 -18.16 12.63
CA GLY A 32 -3.73 -18.19 13.70
C GLY A 32 -3.46 -17.21 14.87
N ARG A 33 -2.34 -16.48 14.87
CA ARG A 33 -1.90 -15.58 15.94
C ARG A 33 -2.16 -14.12 15.59
N GLY A 34 -2.94 -13.44 16.44
CA GLY A 34 -3.27 -12.02 16.27
C GLY A 34 -2.05 -11.08 16.30
N THR A 35 -1.00 -11.43 17.04
CA THR A 35 0.23 -10.62 17.12
C THR A 35 0.95 -10.53 15.79
N THR A 36 1.02 -11.62 15.01
CA THR A 36 1.65 -11.63 13.69
C THR A 36 0.89 -10.74 12.71
N VAL A 37 -0.45 -10.75 12.78
CA VAL A 37 -1.33 -9.89 11.97
C VAL A 37 -1.12 -8.41 12.31
N ALA A 38 -1.05 -8.08 13.60
CA ALA A 38 -0.82 -6.70 14.04
C ALA A 38 0.52 -6.16 13.54
N VAL A 39 1.59 -6.95 13.62
CA VAL A 39 2.92 -6.57 13.13
C VAL A 39 2.94 -6.41 11.61
N THR A 40 2.34 -7.35 10.84
CA THR A 40 2.32 -7.22 9.37
C THR A 40 1.52 -6.01 8.90
N GLY A 41 0.38 -5.70 9.51
CA GLY A 41 -0.33 -4.48 9.13
C GLY A 41 0.33 -3.20 9.60
N LEU A 42 1.01 -3.20 10.77
CA LEU A 42 1.77 -2.03 11.22
C LEU A 42 2.91 -1.73 10.22
N VAL A 43 3.65 -2.75 9.79
CA VAL A 43 4.71 -2.63 8.78
C VAL A 43 4.14 -2.16 7.44
N GLY A 44 3.03 -2.74 6.98
CA GLY A 44 2.37 -2.35 5.73
C GLY A 44 1.87 -0.91 5.75
N LEU A 45 1.18 -0.49 6.81
CA LEU A 45 0.70 0.88 6.98
C LEU A 45 1.85 1.89 7.09
N THR A 46 2.94 1.54 7.79
CA THR A 46 4.09 2.43 7.92
C THR A 46 4.77 2.62 6.56
N ALA A 47 4.98 1.54 5.81
CA ALA A 47 5.53 1.62 4.45
C ALA A 47 4.63 2.46 3.53
N LEU A 48 3.31 2.30 3.62
CA LEU A 48 2.33 3.09 2.89
C LEU A 48 2.42 4.59 3.24
N ALA A 49 2.49 4.91 4.53
CA ALA A 49 2.60 6.28 5.00
C ALA A 49 3.90 6.93 4.50
N VAL A 50 5.02 6.22 4.56
CA VAL A 50 6.30 6.70 4.03
C VAL A 50 6.21 6.93 2.53
N ALA A 51 5.63 6.00 1.77
CA ALA A 51 5.44 6.15 0.32
C ALA A 51 4.52 7.34 -0.01
N ALA A 52 3.44 7.53 0.74
CA ALA A 52 2.53 8.66 0.57
C ALA A 52 3.23 9.99 0.85
N VAL A 53 4.00 10.09 1.93
CA VAL A 53 4.79 11.29 2.26
C VAL A 53 5.80 11.58 1.17
N LEU A 54 6.57 10.59 0.72
CA LEU A 54 7.56 10.73 -0.35
C LEU A 54 6.92 11.20 -1.67
N THR A 55 5.74 10.68 -2.00
CA THR A 55 4.91 11.09 -3.16
C THR A 55 4.52 12.57 -3.05
N LEU A 56 4.16 13.01 -1.84
CA LEU A 56 3.75 14.38 -1.54
C LEU A 56 4.90 15.38 -1.46
N THR A 57 6.11 14.95 -1.10
CA THR A 57 7.22 15.85 -0.83
C THR A 57 8.21 15.93 -1.99
N THR A 58 8.72 14.81 -2.48
CA THR A 58 10.00 14.81 -3.19
C THR A 58 10.03 13.97 -4.48
N LEU A 59 9.06 13.10 -4.75
CA LEU A 59 9.14 12.25 -5.94
C LEU A 59 8.82 12.99 -7.25
N PRO A 60 9.62 12.75 -8.31
CA PRO A 60 9.27 13.11 -9.68
C PRO A 60 7.95 12.44 -10.11
N GLY A 61 7.19 13.12 -10.98
CA GLY A 61 5.93 12.60 -11.56
C GLY A 61 6.00 11.16 -12.09
N PRO A 62 7.02 10.78 -12.87
CA PRO A 62 7.13 9.41 -13.38
C PRO A 62 7.27 8.36 -12.27
N VAL A 63 8.05 8.67 -11.23
CA VAL A 63 8.33 7.74 -10.11
C VAL A 63 7.08 7.56 -9.24
N THR A 64 6.34 8.63 -8.99
CA THR A 64 5.07 8.58 -8.24
C THR A 64 4.04 7.70 -8.93
N TRP A 65 3.87 7.85 -10.24
CA TRP A 65 2.95 7.01 -11.02
C TRP A 65 3.43 5.55 -11.13
N ALA A 66 4.73 5.32 -11.28
CA ALA A 66 5.28 3.97 -11.27
C ALA A 66 5.03 3.26 -9.93
N LEU A 67 5.21 3.95 -8.80
CA LEU A 67 4.97 3.40 -7.47
C LEU A 67 3.48 3.09 -7.24
N ALA A 68 2.60 4.02 -7.63
CA ALA A 68 1.16 3.84 -7.53
C ALA A 68 0.69 2.65 -8.39
N GLY A 69 1.17 2.56 -9.64
CA GLY A 69 0.85 1.48 -10.56
C GLY A 69 1.39 0.12 -10.08
N ALA A 70 2.63 0.06 -9.59
CA ALA A 70 3.20 -1.15 -9.02
C ALA A 70 2.43 -1.63 -7.78
N THR A 71 2.07 -0.70 -6.89
CA THR A 71 1.26 -1.01 -5.70
C THR A 71 -0.10 -1.56 -6.11
N ALA A 72 -0.79 -0.90 -7.03
CA ALA A 72 -2.07 -1.37 -7.56
C ALA A 72 -1.96 -2.77 -8.18
N LEU A 73 -0.93 -3.04 -9.00
CA LEU A 73 -0.69 -4.36 -9.59
C LEU A 73 -0.45 -5.44 -8.53
N ILE A 74 0.42 -5.17 -7.55
CA ILE A 74 0.70 -6.10 -6.46
C ILE A 74 -0.58 -6.42 -5.69
N VAL A 75 -1.38 -5.41 -5.38
CA VAL A 75 -2.67 -5.56 -4.68
C VAL A 75 -3.65 -6.37 -5.51
N SER A 76 -3.77 -6.10 -6.81
CA SER A 76 -4.64 -6.86 -7.70
C SER A 76 -4.22 -8.32 -7.81
N VAL A 77 -2.92 -8.60 -7.92
CA VAL A 77 -2.40 -9.99 -7.95
C VAL A 77 -2.65 -10.69 -6.63
N LEU A 78 -2.41 -10.01 -5.50
CA LEU A 78 -2.71 -10.55 -4.16
C LEU A 78 -4.20 -10.84 -3.99
N ALA A 79 -5.08 -9.97 -4.51
CA ALA A 79 -6.53 -10.14 -4.45
C ALA A 79 -7.03 -11.27 -5.36
N LEU A 80 -6.42 -11.48 -6.53
CA LEU A 80 -6.74 -12.61 -7.40
C LEU A 80 -6.21 -13.93 -6.85
N ALA A 81 -5.08 -13.89 -6.16
CA ALA A 81 -4.44 -15.07 -5.56
C ALA A 81 -4.95 -15.36 -4.14
N SER A 82 -5.77 -14.49 -3.54
CA SER A 82 -6.37 -14.68 -2.20
C SER A 82 -7.55 -15.63 -2.26
#